data_AF-A0AAV6BSG8-F1
#
_entry.id   AF-A0AAV6BSG8-F1
#
_cell.length_a   1.000
_cell.length_b   1.000
_cell.length_c   1.000
_cell.angle_alpha   90.00
_cell.angle_beta   90.00
_cell.angle_gamma   90.00
#
_symmetry.space_group_name_H-M   'P 1'
#
loop_
_entity.id
_entity.type
_entity.pdbx_description
1 polymer ?
#
loop_
_entity_poly.entity_id
_entity_poly.type
_entity_poly.pdbx_seq_one_letter_code
_entity_poly.pdbx_strand_id
1 'polypeptide(L)' 'MSQRDVERTLGRLLTDAGFRRAFFRNPARACLEVGVQLAAHEVEALLRVPARGLTSLAGQLDDRICRLYIKDPDDDG' A
#
# COMPACT_ATOMS: atom_id res chain seq x y z
N MET A 1 15.33 1.74 11.28
CA MET A 1 13.97 2.34 11.21
C MET A 1 14.13 3.76 10.73
N SER A 2 13.55 4.11 9.59
CA SER A 2 13.65 5.47 9.08
C SER A 2 12.30 5.91 8.57
N GLN A 3 11.93 7.17 8.86
CA GLN A 3 10.75 7.86 8.32
C GLN A 3 10.55 7.61 6.81
N ARG A 4 11.65 7.40 6.09
CA ARG A 4 11.69 7.02 4.67
C ARG A 4 10.90 5.75 4.33
N ASP A 5 10.90 4.73 5.18
CA ASP A 5 10.15 3.48 4.92
C ASP A 5 8.65 3.68 5.11
N VAL A 6 8.25 4.51 6.08
CA VAL A 6 6.86 4.94 6.27
C VAL A 6 6.39 5.73 5.05
N GLU A 7 7.17 6.73 4.61
CA GLU A 7 6.86 7.54 3.42
C GLU A 7 6.79 6.70 2.16
N ARG A 8 7.71 5.76 1.97
CA ARG A 8 7.70 4.82 0.85
C ARG A 8 6.46 3.94 0.87
N THR A 9 6.05 3.49 2.06
CA THR A 9 4.84 2.67 2.22
C THR A 9 3.59 3.49 1.91
N LEU A 10 3.47 4.72 2.42
CA LEU A 10 2.38 5.64 2.08
C LEU A 10 2.32 5.91 0.57
N GLY A 11 3.47 6.18 -0.06
CA GLY A 11 3.56 6.36 -1.50
C GLY A 11 3.02 5.15 -2.28
N ARG A 12 3.36 3.93 -1.86
CA ARG A 12 2.80 2.71 -2.46
C ARG A 12 1.32 2.52 -2.16
N LEU A 13 0.86 2.81 -0.95
CA LEU A 13 -0.58 2.76 -0.62
C LEU A 13 -1.40 3.65 -1.54
N LEU A 14 -0.85 4.78 -1.99
CA LEU A 14 -1.51 5.70 -2.91
C LEU A 14 -1.37 5.29 -4.38
N THR A 15 -0.16 4.92 -4.81
CA THR A 15 0.16 4.73 -6.24
C THR A 15 0.06 3.27 -6.71
N ASP A 16 -0.05 2.30 -5.81
CA ASP A 16 -0.05 0.87 -6.14
C ASP A 16 -1.29 0.20 -5.53
N ALA A 17 -2.32 0.02 -6.36
CA ALA A 17 -3.58 -0.58 -5.93
C ALA A 17 -3.42 -2.04 -5.46
N GLY A 18 -2.49 -2.80 -6.06
CA GLY A 18 -2.21 -4.17 -5.66
C GLY A 18 -1.57 -4.24 -4.29
N PHE A 19 -0.53 -3.42 -4.08
CA PHE A 19 0.10 -3.28 -2.78
C PHE A 19 -0.89 -2.79 -1.72
N ARG A 20 -1.74 -1.80 -2.03
CA ARG A 20 -2.77 -1.31 -1.09
C ARG A 20 -3.67 -2.45 -0.61
N ARG A 21 -4.20 -3.26 -1.52
CA ARG A 21 -5.05 -4.42 -1.14
C ARG A 21 -4.27 -5.46 -0.34
N ALA A 22 -3.06 -5.80 -0.77
CA ALA A 22 -2.20 -6.76 -0.08
C ALA A 22 -1.85 -6.29 1.34
N PHE A 23 -1.52 -5.01 1.51
CA PHE A 23 -1.14 -4.42 2.79
C PHE A 23 -2.27 -4.48 3.82
N PHE A 24 -3.50 -4.14 3.44
CA PHE A 24 -4.65 -4.24 4.35
C PHE A 24 -5.08 -5.70 4.63
N ARG A 25 -4.67 -6.66 3.79
CA ARG A 25 -4.92 -8.10 4.01
C ARG A 25 -3.87 -8.75 4.91
N ASN A 26 -2.59 -8.49 4.64
CA ASN A 26 -1.45 -9.00 5.39
C ASN A 26 -0.27 -8.01 5.29
N PRO A 27 -0.16 -7.05 6.21
CA PRO A 27 0.84 -5.98 6.11
C PRO A 27 2.27 -6.50 6.23
N ALA A 28 2.51 -7.52 7.06
CA ALA A 28 3.84 -8.11 7.22
C ALA A 28 4.33 -8.74 5.90
N ARG A 29 3.48 -9.51 5.23
CA ARG A 29 3.80 -10.11 3.93
C ARG A 29 3.96 -9.03 2.85
N ALA A 30 3.05 -8.07 2.77
CA ALA A 30 3.13 -7.00 1.78
C ALA A 30 4.42 -6.17 1.92
N CYS A 31 4.82 -5.85 3.16
CA CYS A 31 6.06 -5.13 3.43
C CYS A 31 7.30 -5.93 2.99
N LEU A 32 7.32 -7.23 3.26
CA LEU A 32 8.39 -8.14 2.84
C LEU A 32 8.54 -8.16 1.31
N GLU A 33 7.43 -8.30 0.58
CA GLU A 33 7.41 -8.38 -0.89
C GLU A 33 7.99 -7.12 -1.56
N VAL A 34 7.88 -5.96 -0.91
CA VAL A 34 8.41 -4.68 -1.43
C VAL A 34 9.72 -4.23 -0.79
N GLY A 35 10.26 -5.03 0.14
CA GLY A 35 11.52 -4.77 0.85
C GLY A 35 11.50 -3.52 1.72
N VAL A 36 10.38 -3.25 2.42
CA VAL A 36 10.31 -2.19 3.44
C VAL A 36 10.36 -2.80 4.83
N GLN A 37 11.06 -2.14 5.74
CA GLN A 37 11.21 -2.57 7.13
C GLN A 37 10.48 -1.59 8.05
N LEU A 38 9.25 -1.93 8.41
CA LEU A 38 8.44 -1.17 9.35
C LEU A 38 8.45 -1.83 10.72
N ALA A 39 8.49 -1.01 11.77
CA ALA A 39 8.21 -1.41 13.13
C ALA A 39 6.73 -1.76 13.30
N ALA A 40 6.41 -2.56 14.31
CA ALA A 40 5.01 -2.91 14.63
C ALA A 40 4.12 -1.67 14.81
N HIS A 41 4.60 -0.64 15.53
CA HIS A 41 3.84 0.59 15.77
C HIS A 41 3.64 1.43 14.49
N GLU A 42 4.57 1.38 13.53
CA GLU A 42 4.43 2.06 12.24
C GLU A 42 3.39 1.35 11.38
N VAL A 43 3.39 0.01 11.37
CA VAL A 43 2.34 -0.78 10.72
C VAL A 43 0.98 -0.48 11.33
N GLU A 44 0.86 -0.47 12.67
CA GLU A 44 -0.38 -0.11 13.36
C GLU A 44 -0.86 1.30 13.00
N ALA A 45 0.04 2.28 12.96
CA ALA A 45 -0.29 3.65 12.57
C ALA A 45 -0.81 3.71 11.12
N LEU A 46 -0.17 3.00 10.19
CA LEU A 46 -0.60 2.93 8.79
C LEU A 46 -1.95 2.21 8.63
N LEU A 47 -2.20 1.15 9.41
CA LEU A 47 -3.49 0.44 9.42
C LEU A 47 -4.65 1.30 9.96
N ARG A 48 -4.37 2.29 10.81
CA ARG A 48 -5.38 3.26 11.27
C ARG A 48 -5.75 4.28 10.21
N VAL A 49 -4.98 4.42 9.13
CA VAL A 49 -5.34 5.32 8.02
C VAL A 49 -6.56 4.72 7.28
N PRO A 50 -7.65 5.48 7.11
CA PRO A 50 -8.85 4.96 6.47
C PRO A 50 -8.59 4.49 5.03
N ALA A 51 -8.80 3.20 4.76
CA ALA A 51 -8.61 2.62 3.43
C ALA A 51 -9.45 3.32 2.33
N ARG A 52 -10.66 3.79 2.69
CA ARG A 52 -11.50 4.60 1.79
C ARG A 52 -10.86 5.94 1.45
N GLY A 53 -10.23 6.61 2.41
CA GLY A 53 -9.53 7.88 2.18
C GLY A 53 -8.33 7.70 1.24
N LEU A 54 -7.53 6.67 1.46
CA LEU A 54 -6.42 6.32 0.57
C LEU A 54 -6.89 5.99 -0.85
N THR A 55 -7.98 5.24 -0.98
CA THR A 55 -8.54 4.88 -2.30
C THR A 55 -9.10 6.10 -3.02
N SER A 56 -9.77 7.01 -2.29
CA SER A 56 -10.28 8.26 -2.85
C SER A 56 -9.16 9.16 -3.35
N LEU A 57 -8.09 9.33 -2.55
CA LEU A 57 -6.93 10.14 -2.96
C LEU A 57 -6.18 9.48 -4.13
N ALA A 58 -6.00 8.16 -4.10
CA ALA A 58 -5.41 7.41 -5.20
C ALA A 58 -6.16 7.64 -6.53
N GLY A 59 -7.49 7.68 -6.50
CA GLY A 59 -8.33 7.96 -7.67
C GLY A 59 -8.26 9.40 -8.19
N GLN A 60 -7.60 10.31 -7.46
CA GLN A 60 -7.35 11.68 -7.89
C GLN A 60 -5.92 11.87 -8.46
N LEU A 61 -5.06 10.86 -8.38
CA LEU A 61 -3.71 10.93 -8.91
C LEU A 61 -3.69 10.72 -10.42
N ASP A 62 -2.70 11.31 -11.09
CA ASP A 62 -2.45 11.07 -12.51
C ASP A 62 -2.00 9.62 -12.72
N ASP A 63 -2.65 8.89 -13.64
CA ASP A 63 -2.36 7.48 -13.87
C ASP A 63 -0.89 7.21 -14.25
N ARG A 64 -0.16 8.21 -14.78
CA ARG A 64 1.26 8.08 -15.14
C ARG A 64 2.19 7.94 -13.93
N ILE A 65 1.74 8.35 -12.74
CA ILE A 65 2.50 8.17 -11.49
C ILE A 65 2.02 6.95 -10.69
N CYS A 66 0.94 6.30 -11.13
CA CYS A 66 0.45 5.06 -10.56
C CYS A 66 1.19 3.85 -11.15
N ARG A 67 1.39 2.81 -10.34
CA ARG A 67 1.86 1.52 -10.82
C ARG A 67 0.72 0.81 -11.53
N LEU A 68 0.99 0.32 -12.73
CA LEU A 68 0.07 -0.54 -13.47
C LEU A 68 -0.29 -1.74 -12.59
N TYR A 69 -1.53 -1.76 -12.12
CA TYR A 69 -2.08 -2.90 -11.43
C TYR A 69 -2.76 -3.80 -12.47
N ILE A 70 -2.08 -4.88 -12.86
CA ILE A 70 -2.69 -5.93 -13.67
C ILE A 70 -3.40 -6.85 -12.69
N LYS A 71 -4.74 -6.93 -12.75
CA LYS A 71 -5.53 -7.87 -11.95
C LYS A 71 -5.14 -9.28 -12.39
N ASP A 72 -4.69 -10.12 -11.46
CA ASP A 72 -4.54 -11.55 -11.72
C ASP A 72 -5.93 -12.11 -12.04
N PRO A 73 -6.14 -12.81 -13.17
CA PRO A 73 -7.46 -13.33 -13.56
C PRO A 73 -8.05 -14.33 -12.55
N ASP A 74 -7.23 -14.84 -11.62
CA ASP A 74 -7.63 -15.81 -10.60
C ASP A 74 -8.07 -15.18 -9.26
N ASP A 75 -8.13 -13.84 -9.11
CA ASP A 75 -8.55 -13.15 -7.87
C ASP A 75 -10.10 -13.15 -7.67
N ASP A 76 -10.87 -13.82 -8.54
CA ASP A 76 -12.32 -14.07 -8.43
C ASP A 76 -12.63 -15.50 -7.95
N GLY A 77 -11.92 -15.98 -6.91
CA GLY A 77 -12.12 -17.29 -6.26
C GLY A 77 -12.63 -17.19 -4.82
#